data_AF-A0A939G4N9-F1
#
_entry.id   AF-A0A939G4N9-F1
#
_cell.length_a   1.000
_cell.length_b   1.000
_cell.length_c   1.000
_cell.angle_alpha   90.00
_cell.angle_beta   90.00
_cell.angle_gamma   90.00
#
_symmetry.space_group_name_H-M   'P 1'
#
loop_
_entity.id
_entity.type
_entity.pdbx_description
1 polymer ?
#
loop_
_entity_poly.entity_id
_entity_poly.type
_entity_poly.pdbx_seq_one_letter_code
_entity_poly.pdbx_strand_id
1 'polypeptide(L)'
;MNPYILFLFGWLRAGLLSACPVCEKRQPKGFAGITHGTGPESPLDYWILYGAIAIVMLTFILFIWYVIKPKTRETCCPHHTF
;
A
#
# COMPACT_ATOMS: atom_id res chain seq x y z
N MET A 1 -20.92 17.83 -10.19
CA MET A 1 -19.72 17.15 -9.66
C MET A 1 -20.07 15.70 -9.38
N ASN A 2 -19.24 14.75 -9.84
CA ASN A 2 -19.52 13.32 -9.67
C ASN A 2 -19.45 12.95 -8.16
N PRO A 3 -20.50 12.36 -7.56
CA PRO A 3 -20.53 12.02 -6.13
C PRO A 3 -19.40 11.06 -5.73
N TYR A 4 -18.92 10.22 -6.65
CA TYR A 4 -17.78 9.33 -6.41
C TYR A 4 -16.46 10.08 -6.25
N ILE A 5 -16.29 11.22 -6.93
CA ILE A 5 -15.10 12.07 -6.79
C ILE A 5 -15.09 12.76 -5.42
N LEU A 6 -16.25 13.24 -4.96
CA LEU A 6 -16.41 13.82 -3.61
C LEU A 6 -16.14 12.77 -2.52
N PHE A 7 -16.63 11.54 -2.71
CA PHE A 7 -16.37 10.44 -1.78
C PHE A 7 -14.90 10.05 -1.72
N LEU A 8 -14.24 9.93 -2.88
CA LEU A 8 -12.81 9.63 -2.98
C LEU A 8 -11.95 10.72 -2.31
N PHE A 9 -12.26 12.00 -2.56
CA PHE A 9 -11.56 13.13 -1.93
C PHE A 9 -11.82 13.21 -0.42
N GLY A 10 -13.03 12.89 0.04
CA GLY A 10 -13.35 12.83 1.48
C GLY A 10 -12.58 11.74 2.21
N TRP A 11 -12.47 10.55 1.60
CA TRP A 11 -11.66 9.45 2.12
C TRP A 11 -10.17 9.79 2.19
N LEU A 12 -9.63 10.43 1.17
CA LEU A 12 -8.23 10.85 1.13
C LEU A 12 -7.90 11.91 2.20
N ARG A 13 -8.85 12.80 2.52
CA ARG A 13 -8.68 13.83 3.56
C ARG A 13 -8.80 13.28 4.98
N ALA A 14 -9.57 12.22 5.20
CA ALA A 14 -9.73 11.59 6.52
C ALA A 14 -8.43 10.93 7.03
N GLY A 15 -7.46 10.64 6.14
CA GLY A 15 -6.16 10.07 6.51
C GLY A 15 -5.12 11.06 7.06
N LEU A 16 -5.33 12.38 6.92
CA LEU A 16 -4.46 13.40 7.50
C LEU A 16 -4.99 13.83 8.88
N LEU A 17 -4.86 12.94 9.86
CA LEU A 17 -5.16 13.24 11.24
C LEU A 17 -3.88 13.80 11.90
N SER A 18 -3.89 15.09 12.24
CA SER A 18 -2.81 15.74 12.97
C SER A 18 -2.70 15.16 14.38
N ALA A 19 -1.47 14.88 14.85
CA ALA A 19 -1.26 14.38 16.20
C ALA A 19 -1.79 15.35 17.27
N CYS A 20 -2.49 14.83 18.29
CA CYS A 20 -2.76 15.64 19.49
C CYS A 20 -1.45 15.86 20.28
N PRO A 21 -1.37 16.86 21.18
CA PRO A 21 -0.15 17.19 21.91
C PRO A 21 0.43 16.01 22.72
N VAL A 22 -0.41 15.07 23.14
CA VAL A 22 0.01 13.86 23.86
C VAL A 22 0.63 12.85 22.91
N CYS A 23 -0.01 12.61 21.76
CA CYS A 23 0.53 11.73 20.72
C CYS A 23 1.87 12.25 20.21
N GLU A 24 1.96 13.55 19.92
CA GLU A 24 3.19 14.18 19.42
C GLU A 24 4.39 13.98 20.36
N LYS A 25 4.19 14.10 21.69
CA LYS A 25 5.24 13.86 22.69
C LYS A 25 5.64 12.40 22.85
N ARG A 26 4.75 11.45 22.50
CA ARG A 26 4.99 10.00 22.61
C ARG A 26 5.55 9.39 21.32
N GLN A 27 5.42 10.08 20.20
CA GLN A 27 5.97 9.65 18.92
C GLN A 27 7.50 9.85 18.88
N PRO A 28 8.26 8.94 18.24
CA PRO A 28 9.69 9.12 18.02
C PRO A 28 9.98 10.37 17.15
N LYS A 29 11.18 10.94 17.31
CA LYS A 29 11.64 12.10 16.53
C LYS A 29 11.56 11.76 15.03
N GLY A 30 10.75 12.51 14.27
CA GLY A 30 10.49 12.29 12.85
C GLY A 30 9.04 11.89 12.52
N PHE A 31 8.31 11.33 13.48
CA PHE A 31 6.88 10.97 13.32
C PHE A 31 5.95 11.81 14.23
N ALA A 32 6.53 12.72 15.01
CA ALA A 32 5.80 13.73 15.76
C ALA A 32 4.98 14.61 14.81
N GLY A 33 3.66 14.69 15.03
CA GLY A 33 2.71 15.45 14.19
C GLY A 33 1.76 14.58 13.37
N ILE A 34 2.03 13.27 13.24
CA ILE A 34 1.18 12.32 12.51
C ILE A 34 0.47 11.41 13.52
N THR A 35 -0.86 11.32 13.50
CA THR A 35 -1.52 10.23 14.23
C THR A 35 -1.39 8.95 13.41
N HIS A 36 -0.87 7.90 14.03
CA HIS A 36 -1.12 6.54 13.59
C HIS A 36 -1.97 5.84 14.66
N GLY A 37 -2.71 4.79 14.28
CA GLY A 37 -3.40 3.92 15.24
C GLY A 37 -2.42 3.19 16.16
N THR A 38 -2.90 2.45 17.16
CA THR A 38 -2.00 1.71 18.07
C THR A 38 -1.07 0.78 17.29
N GLY A 39 0.21 0.79 17.64
CA GLY A 39 1.20 -0.11 17.05
C GLY A 39 1.05 -1.55 17.58
N PRO A 40 1.87 -2.49 17.09
CA PRO A 40 1.89 -3.86 17.58
C PRO A 40 2.16 -3.90 19.11
N GLU A 41 1.32 -4.62 19.87
CA GLU A 41 1.40 -4.69 21.32
C GLU A 41 2.16 -5.94 21.81
N SER A 42 2.12 -7.02 21.01
CA SER A 42 2.72 -8.30 21.35
C SER A 42 3.79 -8.77 20.34
N PRO A 43 4.71 -9.68 20.71
CA PRO A 43 5.66 -10.27 19.76
C PRO A 43 4.98 -10.97 18.56
N LEU A 44 3.80 -11.55 18.77
CA LEU A 44 3.02 -12.19 17.72
C LEU A 44 2.54 -11.18 16.67
N ASP A 45 2.15 -9.98 17.10
CA ASP A 45 1.71 -8.91 16.21
C ASP A 45 2.84 -8.50 15.26
N TYR A 46 4.09 -8.47 15.75
CA TYR A 46 5.27 -8.22 14.92
C TYR A 46 5.51 -9.32 13.89
N TRP A 47 5.33 -10.59 14.26
CA TRP A 47 5.46 -11.70 13.30
C TRP A 47 4.43 -11.60 12.17
N ILE A 48 3.19 -11.26 12.48
CA ILE A 48 2.14 -11.05 11.49
C ILE A 48 2.49 -9.85 10.60
N LEU A 49 2.90 -8.72 11.19
CA LEU A 49 3.28 -7.51 10.45
C LEU A 49 4.39 -7.79 9.45
N TYR A 50 5.49 -8.41 9.88
CA TYR A 50 6.61 -8.73 8.99
C TYR A 50 6.25 -9.79 7.95
N GLY A 51 5.40 -10.77 8.29
CA GLY A 51 4.85 -11.71 7.33
C GLY A 51 4.05 -11.04 6.22
N ALA A 52 3.18 -10.09 6.58
CA ALA A 52 2.41 -9.31 5.62
C ALA A 52 3.33 -8.46 4.71
N ILE A 53 4.33 -7.78 5.29
CA ILE A 53 5.33 -7.01 4.53
C ILE A 53 6.05 -7.93 3.53
N ALA A 54 6.49 -9.12 3.96
CA ALA A 54 7.19 -10.06 3.10
C ALA A 54 6.33 -10.51 1.90
N ILE A 55 5.05 -10.82 2.13
CA ILE A 55 4.11 -11.22 1.07
C ILE A 55 3.87 -10.07 0.08
N VAL A 56 3.67 -8.84 0.56
CA VAL A 56 3.47 -7.66 -0.29
C VAL A 56 4.73 -7.39 -1.13
N MET A 57 5.92 -7.44 -0.52
CA MET A 57 7.17 -7.24 -1.24
C MET A 57 7.39 -8.32 -2.31
N LEU A 58 7.11 -9.59 -2.00
CA LEU A 58 7.21 -10.67 -2.97
C LEU A 58 6.27 -10.47 -4.16
N THR A 59 4.99 -10.19 -3.88
CA THR A 59 3.99 -9.98 -4.94
C THR A 59 4.30 -8.75 -5.78
N PHE A 60 4.80 -7.67 -5.16
CA PHE A 60 5.23 -6.46 -5.87
C PHE A 60 6.45 -6.71 -6.76
N ILE A 61 7.45 -7.46 -6.29
CA ILE A 61 8.61 -7.84 -7.10
C ILE A 61 8.19 -8.70 -8.29
N LEU A 62 7.32 -9.69 -8.08
CA LEU A 62 6.81 -10.54 -9.16
C LEU A 62 5.98 -9.73 -10.16
N PHE A 63 5.18 -8.78 -9.69
CA PHE A 63 4.43 -7.86 -10.53
C PHE A 63 5.35 -7.04 -11.43
N ILE A 64 6.36 -6.37 -10.85
CA ILE A 64 7.38 -5.63 -11.61
C ILE A 64 8.08 -6.54 -12.61
N TRP A 65 8.51 -7.72 -12.18
CA TRP A 65 9.21 -8.68 -13.04
C TRP A 65 8.35 -9.09 -14.24
N TYR A 66 7.06 -9.35 -14.02
CA TYR A 66 6.13 -9.72 -15.09
C TYR A 66 5.88 -8.58 -16.08
N VAL A 67 5.82 -7.33 -15.60
CA VAL A 67 5.67 -6.14 -16.45
C VAL A 67 6.93 -5.87 -17.28
N ILE A 68 8.12 -6.03 -16.69
CA ILE A 68 9.40 -5.78 -17.39
C ILE A 68 9.72 -6.90 -18.39
N LYS A 69 9.42 -8.15 -18.05
CA LYS A 69 9.69 -9.33 -18.89
C LYS A 69 8.39 -10.08 -19.20
N PRO A 70 7.51 -9.50 -20.05
CA PRO A 70 6.33 -10.20 -20.48
C PRO A 70 6.77 -11.45 -21.25
N LYS A 71 6.35 -12.63 -20.78
CA LYS A 71 6.57 -13.87 -21.52
C LYS A 71 5.66 -13.84 -22.74
N THR A 72 6.20 -13.60 -23.93
CA THR A 72 5.42 -13.74 -25.15
C THR A 72 5.03 -15.22 -25.30
N ARG A 73 3.75 -15.48 -25.54
CA ARG A 73 3.33 -16.78 -26.08
C ARG A 73 3.48 -16.66 -27.58
N GLU A 74 4.63 -17.08 -28.10
CA GLU A 74 4.76 -17.38 -29.53
C GLU A 74 3.99 -18.69 -29.80
N THR A 75 2.66 -18.62 -29.77
CA THR A 75 1.82 -19.62 -30.43
C THR A 75 1.01 -18.89 -31.48
N CYS A 76 1.73 -18.58 -32.56
CA CYS A 76 1.34 -18.85 -33.94
C CYS A 76 -0.18 -18.97 -34.15
N CYS A 77 -0.80 -17.89 -34.58
CA CYS A 77 -1.84 -17.97 -35.59
C CYS A 77 -1.25 -17.34 -36.87
N PRO A 78 -1.35 -18.02 -38.02
CA PRO A 78 -0.88 -17.44 -39.27
C PRO A 78 -1.78 -16.25 -39.61
N HIS A 79 -1.12 -15.18 -40.01
CA HIS A 79 -1.62 -14.11 -40.87
C HIS A 79 -2.97 -14.44 -41.56
N HIS A 80 -4.06 -13.86 -41.07
CA HIS A 80 -5.21 -13.56 -41.92
C HIS A 80 -5.57 -12.10 -41.76
N THR A 81 -5.05 -11.33 -42.72
CA THR A 81 -5.62 -10.06 -43.17
C THR A 81 -7.10 -10.22 -43.46
N PHE A 82 -7.94 -9.40 -42.85
CA PHE A 82 -9.12 -8.79 -43.47
C PHE A 82 -9.33 -7.41 -42.83
#